data_AF-A0A932PGZ6-F1
#
_entry.id   AF-A0A932PGZ6-F1
#
_cell.length_a   1.000
_cell.length_b   1.000
_cell.length_c   1.000
_cell.angle_alpha   90.00
_cell.angle_beta   90.00
_cell.angle_gamma   90.00
#
_symmetry.space_group_name_H-M   'P 1'
#
loop_
_entity.id
_entity.type
_entity.pdbx_description
1 polymer ?
#
loop_
_entity_poly.entity_id
_entity_poly.type
_entity_poly.pdbx_seq_one_letter_code
_entity_poly.pdbx_strand_id
1 'polypeptide(L)' 'MSEQDQVTQRPVVPREYAGKWIAWSRDGLRIVASGDSLQAVQRAAAATDEQDVGYEWVPPATTRIIGAGR' A
#
# COMPACT_ATOMS: atom_id res chain seq x y z
N MET A 1 -28.42 1.92 17.11
CA MET A 1 -27.68 2.99 16.42
C MET A 1 -26.50 2.32 15.76
N SER A 2 -26.39 2.48 14.44
CA SER A 2 -25.41 1.80 13.59
C SER A 2 -24.03 2.41 13.83
N GLU A 3 -23.17 1.69 14.54
CA GLU A 3 -21.78 2.09 14.78
C GLU A 3 -20.92 1.66 13.57
N GLN A 4 -21.20 2.30 12.43
CA GLN A 4 -20.38 2.20 11.22
C GLN A 4 -19.19 3.17 11.37
N ASP A 5 -18.24 2.85 12.24
CA ASP A 5 -16.94 3.54 12.29
C ASP A 5 -15.82 2.56 12.68
N GLN A 6 -15.77 1.40 12.01
CA GLN A 6 -14.50 0.68 11.88
C GLN A 6 -13.78 1.26 10.67
N VAL A 7 -13.28 2.49 10.80
CA VAL A 7 -12.24 2.98 9.89
C VAL A 7 -11.03 2.10 10.17
N THR A 8 -10.90 1.00 9.43
CA THR A 8 -9.71 0.15 9.41
C THR A 8 -8.54 1.04 9.06
N GLN A 9 -7.87 1.56 10.10
CA GLN A 9 -6.78 2.51 9.97
C GLN A 9 -5.63 1.74 9.30
N ARG A 10 -5.56 1.85 7.96
CA ARG A 10 -4.50 1.20 7.19
C ARG A 10 -3.16 1.60 7.82
N PRO A 11 -2.27 0.63 8.06
CA PRO A 11 -0.99 0.92 8.68
C PRO A 11 -0.24 1.98 7.85
N VAL A 12 0.39 2.92 8.55
CA VAL A 12 1.14 3.99 7.91
C VAL A 12 2.26 3.37 7.07
N VAL A 13 2.24 3.62 5.76
CA VAL A 13 3.30 3.19 4.85
C VAL A 13 4.61 3.89 5.24
N PRO A 14 5.68 3.14 5.52
CA PRO A 14 6.99 3.73 5.81
C PRO A 14 7.50 4.63 4.68
N ARG A 15 8.19 5.72 5.04
CA ARG A 15 8.68 6.72 4.07
C ARG A 15 9.63 6.16 3.01
N GLU A 16 10.27 5.02 3.28
CA GLU A 16 11.19 4.34 2.36
C GLU A 16 10.51 3.77 1.10
N TYR A 17 9.19 3.60 1.18
CA TYR A 17 8.35 3.19 0.07
C TYR A 17 7.78 4.37 -0.71
N ALA A 18 8.04 5.61 -0.27
CA ALA A 18 7.53 6.78 -0.95
C ALA A 18 8.08 6.87 -2.38
N GLY A 19 7.18 7.00 -3.36
CA GLY A 19 7.51 6.99 -4.79
C GLY A 19 7.60 5.60 -5.40
N LYS A 20 7.34 4.54 -4.62
CA LYS A 20 7.40 3.14 -5.06
C LYS A 20 6.00 2.54 -5.13
N TRP A 21 5.90 1.46 -5.88
CA TRP A 21 4.80 0.52 -5.79
C TRP A 21 5.03 -0.44 -4.64
N ILE A 22 3.98 -0.72 -3.88
CA ILE A 22 3.97 -1.72 -2.81
C ILE A 22 2.90 -2.78 -3.08
N ALA A 23 3.14 -3.99 -2.62
CA ALA A 23 2.16 -5.05 -2.56
C ALA A 23 1.77 -5.26 -1.10
N TRP A 24 0.49 -5.13 -0.82
CA TRP A 24 -0.13 -5.45 0.44
C TRP A 24 -0.47 -6.94 0.49
N SER A 25 -0.27 -7.55 1.66
CA SER A 25 -0.85 -8.85 2.00
C SER A 25 -2.37 -8.78 1.89
N ARG A 26 -3.01 -9.94 1.78
CA ARG A 26 -4.46 -10.12 1.71
C ARG A 26 -5.23 -9.32 2.77
N ASP A 27 -4.71 -9.28 4.00
CA ASP A 27 -5.34 -8.57 5.11
C ASP A 27 -5.15 -7.03 5.05
N GLY A 28 -4.32 -6.53 4.13
CA GLY A 28 -4.02 -5.10 4.00
C GLY A 28 -3.17 -4.53 5.15
N LEU A 29 -2.63 -5.39 6.01
CA LEU A 29 -1.92 -5.01 7.23
C LEU A 29 -0.39 -5.02 7.10
N ARG A 30 0.14 -5.62 6.04
CA ARG A 30 1.58 -5.79 5.83
C ARG A 30 1.95 -5.60 4.38
N ILE A 31 3.10 -4.97 4.15
CA ILE A 31 3.71 -4.87 2.82
C ILE A 31 4.55 -6.12 2.61
N VAL A 32 4.21 -6.91 1.60
CA VAL A 32 4.92 -8.17 1.27
C VAL A 32 5.98 -7.97 0.18
N ALA A 33 5.82 -6.93 -0.64
CA ALA A 33 6.80 -6.58 -1.66
C ALA A 33 6.77 -5.08 -1.98
N SER A 34 7.86 -4.57 -2.56
CA SER A 34 7.93 -3.21 -3.08
C SER A 34 8.81 -3.15 -4.33
N GLY A 35 8.62 -2.12 -5.15
CA GLY A 35 9.46 -1.88 -6.31
C GLY A 35 9.17 -0.53 -6.98
N ASP A 36 10.10 -0.07 -7.81
CA ASP A 36 10.01 1.24 -8.47
C ASP A 36 9.02 1.26 -9.65
N SER A 37 8.35 0.14 -9.94
CA SER A 37 7.38 0.00 -11.03
C SER A 37 6.41 -1.14 -10.74
N LEU A 38 5.21 -1.08 -11.32
CA LEU A 38 4.18 -2.10 -11.14
C LEU A 38 4.69 -3.51 -11.49
N GLN A 39 5.45 -3.64 -12.58
CA GLN A 39 6.04 -4.92 -12.99
C GLN A 39 7.10 -5.42 -11.99
N ALA A 40 7.89 -4.52 -11.41
CA ALA A 40 8.91 -4.88 -10.42
C ALA A 40 8.25 -5.42 -9.14
N VAL A 41 7.20 -4.74 -8.64
CA VAL A 41 6.48 -5.21 -7.44
C VAL A 41 5.69 -6.49 -7.71
N GLN A 42 5.14 -6.70 -8.91
CA GLN A 42 4.49 -7.97 -9.28
C GLN A 42 5.47 -9.12 -9.28
N ARG A 43 6.68 -8.95 -9.84
CA ARG A 43 7.71 -10.00 -9.79
C ARG A 43 8.18 -10.28 -8.36
N ALA A 44 8.32 -9.23 -7.54
CA ALA A 44 8.68 -9.39 -6.15
C ALA A 44 7.56 -10.09 -5.34
N ALA A 45 6.29 -9.76 -5.59
CA ALA A 45 5.14 -10.41 -4.96
C ALA A 45 4.96 -11.86 -5.43
N ALA A 46 5.20 -12.16 -6.72
CA ALA A 46 5.18 -13.53 -7.25
C ALA A 46 6.28 -14.43 -6.67
N ALA A 47 7.34 -13.84 -6.10
CA ALA A 47 8.35 -14.57 -5.34
C ALA A 47 7.94 -14.84 -3.88
N THR A 48 6.79 -14.31 -3.45
CA THR A 48 6.20 -14.59 -2.13
C THR A 48 5.16 -15.71 -2.24
N ASP A 49 4.84 -16.36 -1.12
CA ASP A 49 3.78 -17.38 -1.06
C ASP A 49 2.36 -16.77 -1.08
N GLU A 50 2.26 -15.42 -1.06
CA GLU A 50 1.01 -14.70 -0.96
C GLU A 50 0.40 -14.48 -2.35
N GLN A 51 -0.68 -15.20 -2.65
CA GLN A 51 -1.34 -15.13 -3.96
C GLN A 51 -2.35 -13.98 -4.07
N ASP A 52 -2.93 -13.55 -2.95
CA ASP A 52 -3.97 -12.51 -2.90
C ASP A 52 -3.36 -11.21 -2.38
N VAL A 53 -2.62 -10.52 -3.26
CA VAL A 53 -1.91 -9.28 -2.93
C VAL A 53 -2.55 -8.06 -3.59
N GLY A 54 -2.69 -6.99 -2.82
CA GLY A 54 -3.18 -5.70 -3.31
C GLY A 54 -2.03 -4.79 -3.74
N TYR A 55 -2.02 -4.31 -4.97
CA TYR A 55 -0.98 -3.38 -5.43
C TYR A 55 -1.41 -1.93 -5.21
N GLU A 56 -0.55 -1.14 -4.58
CA GLU A 56 -0.78 0.28 -4.33
C GLU A 56 0.45 1.09 -4.72
N TRP A 57 0.24 2.22 -5.40
CA TRP A 57 1.31 3.17 -5.67
C TRP A 57 1.39 4.19 -4.55
N VAL A 58 2.58 4.32 -3.95
CA VAL A 58 2.85 5.28 -2.90
C VAL A 58 3.41 6.54 -3.54
N PRO A 59 2.76 7.70 -3.41
CA PRO A 59 3.32 8.94 -3.92
C PRO A 59 4.65 9.27 -3.21
N PRO A 60 5.59 9.92 -3.91
CA PRO A 60 6.85 10.34 -3.29
C PRO A 60 6.59 11.29 -2.12
N ALA A 61 7.41 11.23 -1.08
CA ALA A 61 7.21 11.96 0.18
C ALA A 61 7.23 13.49 -0.01
N THR A 62 7.73 13.97 -1.16
CA THR A 62 7.68 15.37 -1.59
C THR A 62 6.29 15.81 -2.06
N THR A 63 5.39 14.87 -2.36
CA THR A 63 3.99 15.17 -2.67
C THR A 63 3.25 15.45 -1.37
N ARG A 64 3.16 16.74 -1.04
CA ARG A 64 2.28 17.25 0.01
C ARG A 64 0.83 16.92 -0.38
N ILE A 65 0.28 15.82 0.15
CA ILE A 65 -1.15 15.55 0.08
C ILE A 65 -1.83 16.53 1.06
N ILE A 66 -2.13 17.73 0.57
CA ILE A 66 -3.20 18.54 1.14
C ILE A 66 -4.49 17.77 0.85
N GLY A 67 -5.10 17.20 1.89
CA GLY A 67 -6.35 16.49 1.79
C GLY A 67 -7.37 17.35 1.04
N ALA A 68 -7.80 16.88 -0.14
CA ALA A 68 -8.96 17.43 -0.80
C ALA A 68 -10.19 16.87 -0.08
N GLY A 69 -10.54 17.49 1.03
CA GLY A 69 -11.92 17.44 1.50
C GLY A 69 -12.80 18.12 0.45
N ARG A 70 -13.74 17.38 -0.11
CA ARG A 70 -15.08 17.89 -0.43
C ARG A 70 -16.06 16.75 -0.60
#